data_AF-A0A8J3Q209-F1
#
_entry.id   AF-A0A8J3Q209-F1
#
_cell.length_a   1.000
_cell.length_b   1.000
_cell.length_c   1.000
_cell.angle_alpha   90.00
_cell.angle_beta   90.00
_cell.angle_gamma   90.00
#
_symmetry.space_group_name_H-M   'P 1'
#
loop_
_entity.id
_entity.type
_entity.pdbx_description
1 polymer ?
#
loop_
_entity_poly.entity_id
_entity_poly.type
_entity_poly.pdbx_seq_one_letter_code
_entity_poly.pdbx_strand_id
1 'polypeptide(L)'
;MKNRKIVQRSALLTLIAAVLTAGTAFILSGSASAGTTLGASAAERGRYFGTAVAASKLGDSVYVSILNREFNMVTAENEMKWDATEPSQNNFTYANGDRIANQARGNGSRIRGHALTWHNQQPTWAQNMSGSALRSAMVNHITNVATHYRGQIFSWDVVNEAFADGTGGGRRDSNLQRTGNDWIEVAFRTARAADPGAKLCYNDYNTDGVNPKSTAIFNMVQDFKNRGVPIDCVGFQSHLTNSVPGDYQANLQRFANLGVDVQITELDISGANQAAVYGTVTRACLAVARCNGITVWGIRDSDSWRTGQNPLLFDNSGNKKAAYNTTLSALNTGPTLSPSPPSSQSPSPSVSPSSPPPGGSCTTTLRDGTRWADRFNTEITVSGAANWTVVVALTPPQRFSSAWNATASVSGNLVTLRFNGNGNVFGITTLASGNFTRPQVRSCTAT
;
A
#
# COMPACT_ATOMS: atom_id res chain seq x y z
N MET A 1 -33.89 92.01 -4.49
CA MET A 1 -35.02 92.45 -5.32
C MET A 1 -35.50 91.28 -6.17
N LYS A 2 -36.81 91.16 -6.31
CA LYS A 2 -37.58 90.07 -6.93
C LYS A 2 -37.17 89.76 -8.39
N ASN A 3 -37.62 88.57 -8.84
CA ASN A 3 -37.81 88.08 -10.22
C ASN A 3 -36.63 87.27 -10.78
N ARG A 4 -36.79 86.06 -11.35
CA ARG A 4 -37.84 85.60 -12.28
C ARG A 4 -37.81 84.06 -12.46
N LYS A 5 -39.02 83.51 -12.62
CA LYS A 5 -39.44 82.46 -13.58
C LYS A 5 -39.10 80.97 -13.36
N ILE A 6 -40.16 80.31 -12.90
CA ILE A 6 -40.72 78.99 -13.28
C ILE A 6 -40.55 78.65 -14.78
N VAL A 7 -40.31 77.36 -15.10
CA VAL A 7 -41.07 76.44 -16.01
C VAL A 7 -40.27 75.12 -16.18
N GLN A 8 -40.62 74.07 -15.44
CA GLN A 8 -41.35 72.83 -15.84
C GLN A 8 -40.57 71.76 -16.64
N ARG A 9 -40.53 70.54 -16.08
CA ARG A 9 -41.03 69.23 -16.61
C ARG A 9 -40.24 68.09 -15.94
N SER A 10 -40.80 67.38 -14.96
CA SER A 10 -41.67 66.19 -15.08
C SER A 10 -40.89 64.88 -14.92
N ALA A 11 -41.22 64.14 -13.85
CA ALA A 11 -41.01 62.71 -13.56
C ALA A 11 -39.55 62.23 -13.47
N LEU A 12 -39.16 61.31 -12.58
CA LEU A 12 -39.80 60.06 -12.22
C LEU A 12 -39.15 59.56 -10.91
N LEU A 13 -39.95 58.97 -10.02
CA LEU A 13 -39.48 58.33 -8.77
C LEU A 13 -38.40 57.28 -9.05
N THR A 14 -37.34 57.29 -8.24
CA THR A 14 -36.42 56.16 -8.10
C THR A 14 -36.34 55.76 -6.63
N LEU A 15 -36.90 54.58 -6.32
CA LEU A 15 -36.71 53.87 -5.06
C LEU A 15 -35.26 53.35 -5.01
N ILE A 16 -34.50 53.74 -4.00
CA ILE A 16 -33.18 53.16 -3.71
C ILE A 16 -33.40 51.92 -2.83
N ALA A 17 -33.22 50.73 -3.40
CA ALA A 17 -33.03 49.50 -2.65
C ALA A 17 -31.53 49.17 -2.64
N ALA A 18 -30.93 49.15 -1.45
CA ALA A 18 -29.54 48.79 -1.22
C ALA A 18 -29.32 47.29 -1.48
N VAL A 19 -28.47 46.96 -2.44
CA VAL A 19 -28.00 45.59 -2.69
C VAL A 19 -26.76 45.33 -1.85
N LEU A 20 -26.89 44.46 -0.84
CA LEU A 20 -25.75 43.82 -0.18
C LEU A 20 -25.12 42.81 -1.15
N THR A 21 -23.97 43.14 -1.71
CA THR A 21 -23.13 42.19 -2.44
C THR A 21 -22.44 41.24 -1.45
N ALA A 22 -22.94 40.02 -1.35
CA ALA A 22 -22.21 38.91 -0.74
C ALA A 22 -21.00 38.56 -1.62
N GLY A 23 -19.80 38.83 -1.12
CA GLY A 23 -18.56 38.39 -1.75
C GLY A 23 -18.40 36.88 -1.61
N THR A 24 -18.76 36.13 -2.65
CA THR A 24 -18.36 34.74 -2.82
C THR A 24 -16.86 34.70 -3.11
N ALA A 25 -16.06 34.35 -2.11
CA ALA A 25 -14.69 33.94 -2.31
C ALA A 25 -14.70 32.61 -3.09
N PHE A 26 -14.50 32.68 -4.40
CA PHE A 26 -14.14 31.51 -5.20
C PHE A 26 -12.78 31.02 -4.70
N ILE A 27 -12.78 29.95 -3.90
CA ILE A 27 -11.58 29.15 -3.74
C ILE A 27 -11.35 28.49 -5.10
N LEU A 28 -10.47 29.08 -5.89
CA LEU A 28 -9.86 28.41 -7.03
C LEU A 28 -9.13 27.20 -6.45
N SER A 29 -9.77 26.03 -6.51
CA SER A 29 -9.09 24.75 -6.37
C SER A 29 -7.97 24.75 -7.41
N GLY A 30 -6.73 24.94 -6.96
CA GLY A 30 -5.57 24.80 -7.83
C GLY A 30 -5.67 23.44 -8.52
N SER A 31 -5.60 23.43 -9.85
CA SER A 31 -5.49 22.18 -10.59
C SER A 31 -4.30 21.42 -10.03
N ALA A 32 -4.55 20.30 -9.36
CA ALA A 32 -3.48 19.39 -8.98
C ALA A 32 -2.70 19.07 -10.26
N SER A 33 -1.43 19.46 -10.31
CA SER A 33 -0.57 19.11 -11.44
C SER A 33 -0.48 17.59 -11.48
N ALA A 34 -0.87 16.97 -12.59
CA ALA A 34 -0.79 15.52 -12.73
C ALA A 34 0.67 15.08 -12.55
N GLY A 35 0.90 14.01 -11.78
CA GLY A 35 2.22 13.40 -11.68
C GLY A 35 2.85 13.18 -13.07
N THR A 36 4.13 13.50 -13.19
CA THR A 36 4.88 13.45 -14.46
C THR A 36 5.63 12.12 -14.66
N THR A 37 5.73 11.29 -13.62
CA THR A 37 6.43 10.00 -13.59
C THR A 37 5.52 8.91 -13.04
N LEU A 38 5.79 7.64 -13.37
CA LEU A 38 4.94 6.52 -12.97
C LEU A 38 4.77 6.43 -11.45
N GLY A 39 5.87 6.52 -10.69
CA GLY A 39 5.87 6.48 -9.24
C GLY A 39 5.13 7.66 -8.60
N ALA A 40 5.29 8.87 -9.13
CA ALA A 40 4.58 10.05 -8.61
C ALA A 40 3.07 9.94 -8.85
N SER A 41 2.66 9.63 -10.09
CA SER A 41 1.24 9.45 -10.42
C SER A 41 0.60 8.30 -9.64
N ALA A 42 1.30 7.19 -9.42
CA ALA A 42 0.79 6.11 -8.58
C ALA A 42 0.67 6.54 -7.11
N ALA A 43 1.62 7.30 -6.59
CA ALA A 43 1.60 7.80 -5.20
C ALA A 43 0.42 8.74 -4.94
N GLU A 44 0.06 9.60 -5.90
CA GLU A 44 -1.15 10.44 -5.86
C GLU A 44 -2.44 9.60 -5.75
N ARG A 45 -2.39 8.31 -6.11
CA ARG A 45 -3.50 7.34 -6.00
C ARG A 45 -3.36 6.39 -4.82
N GLY A 46 -2.49 6.70 -3.87
CA GLY A 46 -2.24 5.86 -2.70
C GLY A 46 -1.56 4.53 -3.02
N ARG A 47 -0.87 4.45 -4.17
CA ARG A 47 -0.25 3.22 -4.68
C ARG A 47 1.24 3.39 -4.94
N TYR A 48 1.95 2.28 -5.11
CA TYR A 48 3.32 2.29 -5.64
C TYR A 48 3.34 1.94 -7.13
N PHE A 49 4.40 2.36 -7.82
CA PHE A 49 4.80 1.83 -9.13
C PHE A 49 6.26 1.41 -9.05
N GLY A 50 6.54 0.13 -9.26
CA GLY A 50 7.82 -0.50 -9.02
C GLY A 50 8.45 -1.14 -10.24
N THR A 51 9.70 -1.58 -10.07
CA THR A 51 10.43 -2.37 -11.06
C THR A 51 11.34 -3.41 -10.42
N ALA A 52 11.59 -4.51 -11.14
CA ALA A 52 12.63 -5.48 -10.80
C ALA A 52 14.02 -4.99 -11.22
N VAL A 53 15.01 -5.21 -10.36
CA VAL A 53 16.37 -4.69 -10.50
C VAL A 53 17.42 -5.77 -10.28
N ALA A 54 18.47 -5.74 -11.12
CA ALA A 54 19.66 -6.57 -10.98
C ALA A 54 20.86 -5.73 -10.49
N ALA A 55 21.61 -6.25 -9.51
CA ALA A 55 22.75 -5.55 -8.92
C ALA A 55 23.88 -5.29 -9.93
N SER A 56 24.00 -6.14 -10.95
CA SER A 56 24.97 -5.99 -12.05
C SER A 56 24.69 -4.78 -12.94
N LYS A 57 23.44 -4.28 -12.96
CA LYS A 57 23.01 -3.13 -13.77
C LYS A 57 23.13 -1.78 -13.05
N LEU A 58 23.46 -1.77 -11.76
CA LEU A 58 23.59 -0.52 -10.98
C LEU A 58 24.78 0.37 -11.41
N GLY A 59 25.67 -0.12 -12.27
CA GLY A 59 26.71 0.70 -12.91
C GLY A 59 26.28 1.37 -14.22
N ASP A 60 25.13 1.00 -14.78
CA ASP A 60 24.59 1.57 -16.01
C ASP A 60 23.81 2.86 -15.71
N SER A 61 24.32 3.99 -16.19
CA SER A 61 23.76 5.32 -15.88
C SER A 61 22.37 5.54 -16.49
N VAL A 62 22.07 4.97 -17.65
CA VAL A 62 20.75 5.07 -18.28
C VAL A 62 19.75 4.26 -17.46
N TYR A 63 20.12 3.05 -17.08
CA TYR A 63 19.32 2.17 -16.23
C TYR A 63 18.99 2.83 -14.88
N VAL A 64 20.00 3.32 -14.17
CA VAL A 64 19.83 3.97 -12.85
C VAL A 64 19.06 5.29 -12.95
N SER A 65 19.26 6.06 -14.03
CA SER A 65 18.49 7.30 -14.25
C SER A 65 16.99 7.03 -14.39
N ILE A 66 16.62 5.99 -15.16
CA ILE A 66 15.22 5.59 -15.30
C ILE A 66 14.70 5.03 -13.97
N LEU A 67 15.46 4.15 -13.32
CA LEU A 67 15.12 3.57 -12.00
C LEU A 67 14.73 4.66 -11.00
N ASN A 68 15.61 5.65 -10.82
CA ASN A 68 15.45 6.66 -9.79
C ASN A 68 14.31 7.64 -10.09
N ARG A 69 14.07 7.94 -11.37
CA ARG A 69 13.05 8.90 -11.80
C ARG A 69 11.64 8.31 -11.77
N GLU A 70 11.49 7.07 -12.21
CA GLU A 70 10.18 6.53 -12.59
C GLU A 70 9.55 5.64 -11.52
N PHE A 71 10.33 5.05 -10.62
CA PHE A 71 9.85 4.02 -9.70
C PHE A 71 10.04 4.41 -8.23
N ASN A 72 9.07 4.03 -7.39
CA ASN A 72 9.10 4.25 -5.93
C ASN A 72 9.04 2.94 -5.13
N MET A 73 9.26 1.81 -5.82
CA MET A 73 9.31 0.46 -5.28
C MET A 73 10.34 -0.36 -6.07
N VAL A 74 11.17 -1.14 -5.40
CA VAL A 74 12.19 -1.99 -6.03
C VAL A 74 12.05 -3.42 -5.56
N THR A 75 12.19 -4.38 -6.49
CA THR A 75 12.35 -5.80 -6.20
C THR A 75 13.72 -6.25 -6.71
N ALA A 76 14.49 -7.00 -5.92
CA ALA A 76 15.68 -7.66 -6.46
C ALA A 76 15.26 -8.82 -7.38
N GLU A 77 15.74 -8.85 -8.62
CA GLU A 77 15.35 -9.86 -9.61
C GLU A 77 15.83 -11.26 -9.19
N ASN A 78 17.03 -11.35 -8.61
CA ASN A 78 17.62 -12.63 -8.18
C ASN A 78 18.34 -12.56 -6.83
N GLU A 79 18.83 -11.38 -6.43
CA GLU A 79 19.81 -11.20 -5.36
C GLU A 79 19.26 -11.41 -3.94
N MET A 80 17.96 -11.65 -3.81
CA MET A 80 17.27 -11.98 -2.56
C MET A 80 16.62 -13.38 -2.58
N LYS A 81 16.88 -14.19 -3.61
CA LYS A 81 16.46 -15.61 -3.66
C LYS A 81 17.33 -16.47 -2.75
N TRP A 82 16.90 -17.71 -2.49
CA TRP A 82 17.57 -18.60 -1.52
C TRP A 82 19.01 -18.89 -1.94
N ASP A 83 19.25 -19.30 -3.19
CA ASP A 83 20.60 -19.57 -3.69
C ASP A 83 21.57 -18.38 -3.56
N ALA A 84 21.06 -17.16 -3.76
CA ALA A 84 21.83 -15.93 -3.67
C ALA A 84 22.15 -15.53 -2.22
N THR A 85 21.25 -15.85 -1.28
CA THR A 85 21.38 -15.39 0.12
C THR A 85 21.97 -16.44 1.06
N GLU A 86 21.89 -17.73 0.72
CA GLU A 86 22.47 -18.84 1.50
C GLU A 86 23.12 -19.89 0.58
N PRO A 87 24.22 -19.54 -0.11
CA PRO A 87 24.85 -20.41 -1.10
C PRO A 87 25.36 -21.75 -0.52
N SER A 88 25.67 -21.78 0.77
CA SER A 88 25.98 -23.00 1.53
C SER A 88 25.27 -22.97 2.88
N GLN A 89 24.90 -24.14 3.41
CA GLN A 89 24.05 -24.25 4.60
C GLN A 89 24.61 -23.44 5.78
N ASN A 90 23.79 -22.55 6.35
CA ASN A 90 24.15 -21.63 7.44
C ASN A 90 25.25 -20.61 7.13
N ASN A 91 25.64 -20.44 5.88
CA ASN A 91 26.60 -19.43 5.44
C ASN A 91 25.91 -18.44 4.52
N PHE A 92 25.48 -17.32 5.11
CA PHE A 92 24.69 -16.30 4.45
C PHE A 92 25.56 -15.22 3.82
N THR A 93 25.11 -14.70 2.68
CA THR A 93 25.66 -13.49 2.07
C THR A 93 24.52 -12.58 1.63
N TYR A 94 24.65 -11.28 1.91
CA TYR A 94 23.64 -10.29 1.57
C TYR A 94 24.18 -9.21 0.64
N ALA A 95 25.44 -9.30 0.21
CA ALA A 95 26.16 -8.21 -0.43
C ALA A 95 25.44 -7.59 -1.62
N ASN A 96 24.90 -8.40 -2.54
CA ASN A 96 24.20 -7.88 -3.71
C ASN A 96 22.77 -7.43 -3.41
N GLY A 97 22.06 -8.11 -2.51
CA GLY A 97 20.74 -7.66 -2.04
C GLY A 97 20.83 -6.32 -1.28
N ASP A 98 21.85 -6.15 -0.44
CA ASP A 98 22.16 -4.91 0.28
C ASP A 98 22.49 -3.77 -0.67
N ARG A 99 23.20 -4.03 -1.78
CA ARG A 99 23.46 -3.00 -2.81
C ARG A 99 22.14 -2.47 -3.41
N ILE A 100 21.19 -3.35 -3.71
CA ILE A 100 19.87 -2.97 -4.21
C ILE A 100 19.07 -2.24 -3.13
N ALA A 101 19.07 -2.75 -1.89
CA ALA A 101 18.39 -2.12 -0.77
C ALA A 101 18.94 -0.71 -0.48
N ASN A 102 20.25 -0.52 -0.58
CA ASN A 102 20.91 0.79 -0.45
C ASN A 102 20.51 1.74 -1.57
N GLN A 103 20.47 1.28 -2.83
CA GLN A 103 19.98 2.08 -3.95
C GLN A 103 18.54 2.54 -3.72
N ALA A 104 17.66 1.62 -3.31
CA ALA A 104 16.25 1.92 -3.03
C ALA A 104 16.10 2.96 -1.91
N ARG A 105 16.80 2.77 -0.77
CA ARG A 105 16.79 3.71 0.35
C ARG A 105 17.31 5.10 -0.04
N GLY A 106 18.41 5.15 -0.79
CA GLY A 106 18.98 6.41 -1.28
C GLY A 106 18.01 7.19 -2.17
N ASN A 107 17.12 6.49 -2.87
CA ASN A 107 16.08 7.09 -3.71
C ASN A 107 14.71 7.24 -3.02
N GLY A 108 14.61 6.97 -1.71
CA GLY A 108 13.33 6.98 -0.97
C GLY A 108 12.31 5.95 -1.47
N SER A 109 12.77 4.92 -2.18
CA SER A 109 11.95 3.84 -2.71
C SER A 109 11.74 2.75 -1.66
N ARG A 110 10.55 2.15 -1.69
CA ARG A 110 10.21 0.97 -0.87
C ARG A 110 10.81 -0.30 -1.49
N ILE A 111 10.94 -1.38 -0.71
CA ILE A 111 11.56 -2.64 -1.16
C ILE A 111 10.57 -3.80 -1.04
N ARG A 112 10.45 -4.60 -2.11
CA ARG A 112 9.87 -5.94 -2.09
C ARG A 112 10.98 -6.95 -1.92
N GLY A 113 10.91 -7.78 -0.90
CA GLY A 113 11.81 -8.93 -0.77
C GLY A 113 11.27 -10.10 -1.59
N HIS A 114 12.08 -10.62 -2.52
CA HIS A 114 11.70 -11.69 -3.44
C HIS A 114 12.84 -12.72 -3.57
N ALA A 115 12.69 -13.96 -3.12
CA ALA A 115 11.60 -14.49 -2.27
C ALA A 115 12.20 -15.39 -1.20
N LEU A 116 11.55 -15.47 -0.02
CA LEU A 116 12.09 -16.22 1.12
C LEU A 116 12.06 -17.72 0.90
N THR A 117 11.02 -18.24 0.23
CA THR A 117 10.94 -19.66 -0.12
C THR A 117 10.32 -19.86 -1.49
N TRP A 118 11.00 -20.70 -2.28
CA TRP A 118 10.58 -21.07 -3.62
C TRP A 118 11.10 -22.48 -3.92
N HIS A 119 10.33 -23.25 -4.70
CA HIS A 119 10.76 -24.58 -5.13
C HIS A 119 11.90 -24.51 -6.16
N ASN A 120 11.97 -23.40 -6.90
CA ASN A 120 13.02 -23.11 -7.87
C ASN A 120 14.12 -22.23 -7.22
N GLN A 121 15.34 -22.27 -7.78
CA GLN A 121 16.49 -21.49 -7.29
C GLN A 121 16.80 -21.66 -5.79
N GLN A 122 16.64 -22.88 -5.29
CA GLN A 122 17.24 -23.29 -4.03
C GLN A 122 18.75 -23.51 -4.23
N PRO A 123 19.59 -23.27 -3.22
CA PRO A 123 20.98 -23.71 -3.27
C PRO A 123 21.04 -25.25 -3.32
N THR A 124 22.06 -25.82 -3.98
CA THR A 124 22.17 -27.27 -4.22
C THR A 124 22.07 -28.10 -2.94
N TRP A 125 22.58 -27.60 -1.82
CA TRP A 125 22.49 -28.31 -0.54
C TRP A 125 21.03 -28.47 -0.08
N ALA A 126 20.17 -27.46 -0.25
CA ALA A 126 18.75 -27.51 0.13
C ALA A 126 17.94 -28.37 -0.84
N GLN A 127 18.26 -28.35 -2.14
CA GLN A 127 17.63 -29.21 -3.15
C GLN A 127 17.75 -30.69 -2.80
N ASN A 128 18.90 -31.09 -2.22
CA ASN A 128 19.20 -32.47 -1.84
C ASN A 128 18.69 -32.86 -0.44
N MET A 129 18.07 -31.93 0.30
CA MET A 129 17.47 -32.22 1.59
C MET A 129 15.99 -32.63 1.45
N SER A 130 15.47 -33.28 2.49
CA SER A 130 14.06 -33.65 2.59
C SER A 130 13.61 -33.73 4.06
N GLY A 131 12.30 -33.96 4.27
CA GLY A 131 11.73 -34.22 5.59
C GLY A 131 11.99 -33.10 6.60
N SER A 132 12.17 -33.48 7.86
CA SER A 132 12.40 -32.55 8.98
C SER A 132 13.69 -31.73 8.81
N ALA A 133 14.73 -32.29 8.20
CA ALA A 133 15.98 -31.57 7.97
C ALA A 133 15.77 -30.36 7.03
N LEU A 134 15.08 -30.56 5.90
CA LEU A 134 14.71 -29.47 4.99
C LEU A 134 13.76 -28.48 5.67
N ARG A 135 12.80 -28.98 6.47
CA ARG A 135 11.86 -28.15 7.24
C ARG A 135 12.60 -27.17 8.16
N SER A 136 13.57 -27.66 8.92
CA SER A 136 14.40 -26.86 9.83
C SER A 136 15.29 -25.89 9.05
N ALA A 137 15.88 -26.32 7.93
CA ALA A 137 16.68 -25.44 7.07
C ALA A 137 15.85 -24.28 6.51
N MET A 138 14.62 -24.54 6.05
CA MET A 138 13.70 -23.51 5.57
C MET A 138 13.37 -22.50 6.67
N VAL A 139 13.06 -22.95 7.88
CA VAL A 139 12.79 -22.06 9.03
C VAL A 139 14.02 -21.21 9.33
N ASN A 140 15.21 -21.81 9.39
CA ASN A 140 16.46 -21.09 9.61
C ASN A 140 16.74 -20.04 8.53
N HIS A 141 16.54 -20.41 7.26
CA HIS A 141 16.71 -19.52 6.13
C HIS A 141 15.80 -18.28 6.24
N ILE A 142 14.49 -18.50 6.41
CA ILE A 142 13.50 -17.43 6.58
C ILE A 142 13.89 -16.53 7.75
N THR A 143 14.23 -17.11 8.90
CA THR A 143 14.59 -16.34 10.10
C THR A 143 15.80 -15.44 9.84
N ASN A 144 16.89 -15.96 9.27
CA ASN A 144 18.11 -15.18 9.05
C ASN A 144 17.89 -14.07 8.00
N VAL A 145 17.32 -14.40 6.83
CA VAL A 145 17.11 -13.43 5.75
C VAL A 145 16.12 -12.32 6.18
N ALA A 146 14.97 -12.69 6.76
CA ALA A 146 13.99 -11.69 7.19
C ALA A 146 14.50 -10.86 8.38
N THR A 147 15.32 -11.41 9.27
CA THR A 147 15.96 -10.65 10.37
C THR A 147 16.98 -9.66 9.85
N HIS A 148 17.82 -10.05 8.87
CA HIS A 148 18.82 -9.16 8.27
C HIS A 148 18.18 -7.91 7.65
N TYR A 149 17.08 -8.09 6.91
CA TYR A 149 16.36 -6.99 6.26
C TYR A 149 15.25 -6.37 7.11
N ARG A 150 15.14 -6.73 8.40
CA ARG A 150 14.05 -6.28 9.27
C ARG A 150 13.90 -4.76 9.26
N GLY A 151 12.68 -4.28 9.02
CA GLY A 151 12.37 -2.84 8.98
C GLY A 151 12.81 -2.11 7.71
N GLN A 152 13.43 -2.81 6.75
CA GLN A 152 13.78 -2.27 5.44
C GLN A 152 12.77 -2.69 4.36
N ILE A 153 12.08 -3.81 4.56
CA ILE A 153 11.17 -4.42 3.59
C ILE A 153 9.74 -3.93 3.81
N PHE A 154 9.11 -3.44 2.74
CA PHE A 154 7.69 -3.10 2.75
C PHE A 154 6.83 -4.37 2.67
N SER A 155 7.21 -5.30 1.80
CA SER A 155 6.53 -6.59 1.64
C SER A 155 7.48 -7.71 1.24
N TRP A 156 7.32 -8.88 1.84
CA TRP A 156 8.00 -10.12 1.46
C TRP A 156 7.09 -11.01 0.63
N ASP A 157 7.59 -11.52 -0.49
CA ASP A 157 7.08 -12.75 -1.08
C ASP A 157 7.62 -13.91 -0.22
N VAL A 158 6.82 -14.34 0.77
CA VAL A 158 7.24 -15.35 1.75
C VAL A 158 7.32 -16.73 1.08
N VAL A 159 6.29 -17.04 0.30
CA VAL A 159 6.17 -18.28 -0.47
C VAL A 159 5.84 -17.92 -1.91
N ASN A 160 6.66 -18.42 -2.84
CA ASN A 160 6.47 -18.24 -4.27
C ASN A 160 6.03 -19.56 -4.93
N GLU A 161 4.98 -19.51 -5.76
CA GLU A 161 4.59 -20.56 -6.73
C GLU A 161 4.37 -21.98 -6.17
N ALA A 162 3.67 -22.08 -5.04
CA ALA A 162 3.42 -23.35 -4.35
C ALA A 162 2.24 -24.15 -4.94
N PHE A 163 1.50 -23.62 -5.92
CA PHE A 163 0.43 -24.34 -6.60
C PHE A 163 0.86 -24.80 -8.00
N ALA A 164 0.37 -25.98 -8.39
CA ALA A 164 0.61 -26.56 -9.70
C ALA A 164 -0.20 -25.83 -10.77
N ASP A 165 0.31 -25.85 -12.00
CA ASP A 165 -0.45 -25.41 -13.16
C ASP A 165 -1.49 -26.47 -13.57
N GLY A 166 -2.45 -26.06 -14.41
CA GLY A 166 -3.50 -26.93 -14.93
C GLY A 166 -4.84 -26.77 -14.21
N THR A 167 -5.68 -27.81 -14.30
CA THR A 167 -7.11 -27.71 -13.95
C THR A 167 -7.45 -28.17 -12.53
N GLY A 168 -6.50 -28.75 -11.80
CA GLY A 168 -6.77 -29.39 -10.49
C GLY A 168 -6.64 -28.48 -9.27
N GLY A 169 -5.94 -27.33 -9.37
CA GLY A 169 -5.67 -26.46 -8.22
C GLY A 169 -4.85 -27.15 -7.09
N GLY A 170 -4.10 -28.20 -7.44
CA GLY A 170 -3.28 -28.94 -6.48
C GLY A 170 -2.04 -28.17 -6.05
N ARG A 171 -1.46 -28.57 -4.91
CA ARG A 171 -0.12 -28.11 -4.53
C ARG A 171 0.90 -28.62 -5.54
N ARG A 172 1.92 -27.80 -5.83
CA ARG A 172 3.08 -28.22 -6.61
C ARG A 172 3.88 -29.25 -5.82
N ASP A 173 4.10 -30.42 -6.41
CA ASP A 173 5.03 -31.38 -5.83
C ASP A 173 6.46 -30.82 -5.84
N SER A 174 7.06 -30.72 -4.67
CA SER A 174 8.38 -30.15 -4.44
C SER A 174 8.96 -30.73 -3.14
N ASN A 175 10.28 -30.70 -2.97
CA ASN A 175 10.91 -31.12 -1.72
C ASN A 175 10.30 -30.38 -0.50
N LEU A 176 10.01 -29.08 -0.64
CA LEU A 176 9.30 -28.26 0.35
C LEU A 176 7.89 -28.78 0.65
N GLN A 177 7.07 -29.04 -0.37
CA GLN A 177 5.72 -29.58 -0.19
C GLN A 177 5.72 -30.96 0.49
N ARG A 178 6.71 -31.81 0.20
CA ARG A 178 6.87 -33.12 0.83
C ARG A 178 7.32 -33.05 2.29
N THR A 179 7.72 -31.89 2.80
CA THR A 179 7.98 -31.71 4.24
C THR A 179 6.70 -31.65 5.09
N GLY A 180 5.54 -31.44 4.45
CA GLY A 180 4.24 -31.34 5.10
C GLY A 180 3.34 -30.30 4.42
N ASN A 181 2.03 -30.55 4.34
CA ASN A 181 1.11 -29.63 3.65
C ASN A 181 0.99 -28.25 4.34
N ASP A 182 1.33 -28.20 5.62
CA ASP A 182 1.42 -27.02 6.49
C ASP A 182 2.70 -26.20 6.24
N TRP A 183 3.52 -26.53 5.23
CA TRP A 183 4.81 -25.87 5.06
C TRP A 183 4.72 -24.37 4.83
N ILE A 184 3.73 -23.99 4.03
CA ILE A 184 3.39 -22.60 3.72
C ILE A 184 3.04 -21.86 5.00
N GLU A 185 2.16 -22.40 5.86
CA GLU A 185 1.76 -21.74 7.11
C GLU A 185 2.95 -21.48 8.03
N VAL A 186 3.82 -22.48 8.21
CA VAL A 186 5.03 -22.32 9.02
C VAL A 186 5.95 -21.25 8.42
N ALA A 187 6.10 -21.17 7.10
CA ALA A 187 6.89 -20.11 6.48
C ALA A 187 6.35 -18.70 6.83
N PHE A 188 5.03 -18.50 6.76
CA PHE A 188 4.39 -17.24 7.15
C PHE A 188 4.56 -16.92 8.64
N ARG A 189 4.36 -17.92 9.53
CA ARG A 189 4.55 -17.71 10.97
C ARG A 189 6.00 -17.37 11.32
N THR A 190 6.97 -18.04 10.70
CA THR A 190 8.39 -17.76 10.86
C THR A 190 8.75 -16.36 10.35
N ALA A 191 8.28 -15.98 9.16
CA ALA A 191 8.53 -14.65 8.61
C ALA A 191 7.94 -13.54 9.49
N ARG A 192 6.72 -13.73 10.02
CA ARG A 192 6.09 -12.77 10.96
C ARG A 192 6.88 -12.59 12.24
N ALA A 193 7.44 -13.68 12.78
CA ALA A 193 8.25 -13.62 14.00
C ALA A 193 9.57 -12.88 13.76
N ALA A 194 10.18 -13.04 12.58
CA ALA A 194 11.45 -12.39 12.23
C ALA A 194 11.29 -10.90 11.90
N ASP A 195 10.29 -10.53 11.09
CA ASP A 195 9.96 -9.13 10.77
C ASP A 195 8.45 -8.87 10.90
N PRO A 196 7.97 -8.40 12.07
CA PRO A 196 6.56 -8.09 12.25
C PRO A 196 6.10 -6.85 11.47
N GLY A 197 7.02 -6.00 10.98
CA GLY A 197 6.69 -4.75 10.29
C GLY A 197 6.45 -4.90 8.79
N ALA A 198 6.95 -5.98 8.17
CA ALA A 198 6.75 -6.25 6.75
C ALA A 198 5.35 -6.84 6.47
N LYS A 199 4.80 -6.51 5.30
CA LYS A 199 3.64 -7.23 4.76
C LYS A 199 4.08 -8.61 4.24
N LEU A 200 3.35 -9.66 4.58
CA LEU A 200 3.68 -11.03 4.17
C LEU A 200 2.75 -11.47 3.03
N CYS A 201 3.34 -11.68 1.86
CA CYS A 201 2.63 -12.04 0.64
C CYS A 201 2.85 -13.49 0.22
N TYR A 202 1.81 -14.10 -0.32
CA TYR A 202 1.92 -15.27 -1.20
C TYR A 202 1.98 -14.77 -2.66
N ASN A 203 2.91 -15.25 -3.50
CA ASN A 203 3.09 -14.77 -4.88
C ASN A 203 3.05 -15.93 -5.89
N ASP A 204 2.40 -15.75 -7.05
CA ASP A 204 2.28 -16.80 -8.07
C ASP A 204 1.87 -16.25 -9.46
N TYR A 205 2.12 -17.04 -10.51
CA TYR A 205 1.71 -16.79 -11.90
C TYR A 205 0.51 -17.64 -12.33
N ASN A 206 -0.07 -17.32 -13.50
CA ASN A 206 -1.28 -17.96 -14.04
C ASN A 206 -2.49 -17.87 -13.09
N THR A 207 -2.50 -16.84 -12.25
CA THR A 207 -3.52 -16.61 -11.22
C THR A 207 -4.33 -15.36 -11.49
N ASP A 208 -4.15 -14.75 -12.66
CA ASP A 208 -4.64 -13.44 -13.05
C ASP A 208 -6.17 -13.39 -13.19
N GLY A 209 -6.78 -14.44 -13.74
CA GLY A 209 -8.24 -14.62 -13.84
C GLY A 209 -8.79 -15.62 -12.83
N VAL A 210 -10.11 -15.85 -12.86
CA VAL A 210 -10.76 -16.88 -12.05
C VAL A 210 -10.58 -18.24 -12.72
N ASN A 211 -9.73 -19.07 -12.14
CA ASN A 211 -9.42 -20.40 -12.63
C ASN A 211 -9.16 -21.35 -11.44
N PRO A 212 -8.92 -22.66 -11.68
CA PRO A 212 -8.69 -23.61 -10.60
C PRO A 212 -7.50 -23.27 -9.69
N LYS A 213 -6.39 -22.78 -10.26
CA LYS A 213 -5.19 -22.39 -9.50
C LYS A 213 -5.46 -21.19 -8.60
N SER A 214 -6.02 -20.10 -9.15
CA SER A 214 -6.36 -18.92 -8.36
C SER A 214 -7.45 -19.21 -7.32
N THR A 215 -8.37 -20.13 -7.61
CA THR A 215 -9.39 -20.56 -6.63
C THR A 215 -8.80 -21.39 -5.49
N ALA A 216 -7.82 -22.26 -5.77
CA ALA A 216 -7.13 -23.00 -4.72
C ALA A 216 -6.30 -22.10 -3.81
N ILE A 217 -5.63 -21.09 -4.38
CA ILE A 217 -4.93 -20.05 -3.61
C ILE A 217 -5.93 -19.23 -2.79
N PHE A 218 -7.07 -18.84 -3.37
CA PHE A 218 -8.15 -18.16 -2.64
C PHE A 218 -8.61 -18.95 -1.42
N ASN A 219 -8.84 -20.26 -1.57
CA ASN A 219 -9.25 -21.14 -0.47
C ASN A 219 -8.17 -21.23 0.62
N MET A 220 -6.89 -21.31 0.24
CA MET A 220 -5.79 -21.28 1.20
C MET A 220 -5.73 -19.96 1.97
N VAL A 221 -5.87 -18.83 1.28
CA VAL A 221 -5.87 -17.50 1.92
C VAL A 221 -7.06 -17.38 2.87
N GLN A 222 -8.25 -17.82 2.46
CA GLN A 222 -9.44 -17.81 3.31
C GLN A 222 -9.25 -18.65 4.59
N ASP A 223 -8.74 -19.88 4.46
CA ASP A 223 -8.39 -20.73 5.60
C ASP A 223 -7.37 -20.04 6.53
N PHE A 224 -6.32 -19.46 5.96
CA PHE A 224 -5.29 -18.74 6.72
C PHE A 224 -5.87 -17.56 7.50
N LYS A 225 -6.74 -16.76 6.88
CA LYS A 225 -7.43 -15.66 7.58
C LYS A 225 -8.32 -16.18 8.70
N ASN A 226 -9.06 -17.27 8.49
CA ASN A 226 -9.94 -17.86 9.50
C ASN A 226 -9.17 -18.40 10.71
N ARG A 227 -7.96 -18.95 10.51
CA ARG A 227 -7.13 -19.53 11.58
C ARG A 227 -6.06 -18.58 12.14
N GLY A 228 -6.05 -17.32 11.71
CA GLY A 228 -5.06 -16.32 12.18
C GLY A 228 -3.62 -16.61 11.73
N VAL A 229 -3.43 -17.25 10.58
CA VAL A 229 -2.12 -17.33 9.92
C VAL A 229 -1.77 -15.94 9.37
N PRO A 230 -0.55 -15.43 9.58
CA PRO A 230 -0.22 -14.03 9.28
C PRO A 230 0.05 -13.79 7.80
N ILE A 231 -1.01 -13.82 6.97
CA ILE A 231 -0.96 -13.42 5.56
C ILE A 231 -1.64 -12.05 5.37
N ASP A 232 -0.91 -11.15 4.72
CA ASP A 232 -1.34 -9.76 4.51
C ASP A 232 -1.65 -9.45 3.06
N CYS A 233 -1.04 -10.17 2.12
CA CYS A 233 -1.17 -9.88 0.69
C CYS A 233 -1.13 -11.12 -0.20
N VAL A 234 -1.66 -10.96 -1.41
CA VAL A 234 -1.46 -11.89 -2.52
C VAL A 234 -0.87 -11.12 -3.71
N GLY A 235 0.27 -11.60 -4.19
CA GLY A 235 0.95 -11.15 -5.38
C GLY A 235 0.48 -11.91 -6.62
N PHE A 236 0.19 -11.17 -7.68
CA PHE A 236 -0.13 -11.67 -9.00
C PHE A 236 1.02 -11.29 -9.92
N GLN A 237 1.81 -12.27 -10.36
CA GLN A 237 2.99 -12.02 -11.19
C GLN A 237 2.59 -11.28 -12.47
N SER A 238 1.50 -11.72 -13.13
CA SER A 238 0.97 -11.10 -14.34
C SER A 238 1.99 -11.02 -15.48
N HIS A 239 2.66 -12.14 -15.76
CA HIS A 239 3.37 -12.35 -17.03
C HIS A 239 2.37 -12.59 -18.17
N LEU A 240 1.96 -11.53 -18.85
CA LEU A 240 0.87 -11.56 -19.85
C LEU A 240 1.39 -11.47 -21.29
N THR A 241 0.46 -11.56 -22.24
CA THR A 241 0.71 -11.40 -23.68
C THR A 241 -0.31 -10.41 -24.28
N ASN A 242 -0.93 -10.72 -25.42
CA ASN A 242 -1.82 -9.83 -26.17
C ASN A 242 -3.14 -9.47 -25.47
N SER A 243 -3.44 -10.11 -24.33
CA SER A 243 -4.70 -9.93 -23.62
C SER A 243 -4.53 -10.14 -22.12
N VAL A 244 -5.47 -9.57 -21.38
CA VAL A 244 -5.69 -9.82 -19.96
C VAL A 244 -7.00 -10.61 -19.81
N PRO A 245 -7.14 -11.53 -18.85
CA PRO A 245 -8.41 -12.20 -18.59
C PRO A 245 -9.56 -11.21 -18.35
N GLY A 246 -10.74 -11.49 -18.90
CA GLY A 246 -11.91 -10.60 -18.77
C GLY A 246 -12.39 -10.40 -17.33
N ASP A 247 -12.01 -11.31 -16.43
CA ASP A 247 -12.32 -11.33 -15.01
C ASP A 247 -11.14 -10.92 -14.11
N TYR A 248 -10.08 -10.33 -14.67
CA TYR A 248 -8.87 -9.94 -13.92
C TYR A 248 -9.17 -9.08 -12.70
N GLN A 249 -9.93 -7.98 -12.88
CA GLN A 249 -10.35 -7.12 -11.77
C GLN A 249 -11.22 -7.86 -10.75
N ALA A 250 -12.15 -8.72 -11.21
CA ALA A 250 -13.03 -9.47 -10.32
C ALA A 250 -12.25 -10.48 -9.47
N ASN A 251 -11.23 -11.10 -10.06
CA ASN A 251 -10.32 -11.98 -9.37
C ASN A 251 -9.48 -11.22 -8.33
N LEU A 252 -8.89 -10.07 -8.66
CA LEU A 252 -8.23 -9.20 -7.67
C LEU A 252 -9.19 -8.82 -6.52
N GLN A 253 -10.44 -8.46 -6.86
CA GLN A 253 -11.44 -8.04 -5.89
C GLN A 253 -11.83 -9.15 -4.91
N ARG A 254 -11.96 -10.41 -5.35
CA ARG A 254 -12.31 -11.50 -4.43
C ARG A 254 -11.23 -11.71 -3.36
N PHE A 255 -9.94 -11.61 -3.70
CA PHE A 255 -8.87 -11.67 -2.71
C PHE A 255 -8.91 -10.46 -1.77
N ALA A 256 -9.12 -9.26 -2.30
CA ALA A 256 -9.31 -8.07 -1.48
C ALA A 256 -10.48 -8.21 -0.47
N ASN A 257 -11.55 -8.89 -0.85
CA ASN A 257 -12.71 -9.16 0.02
C ASN A 257 -12.40 -10.12 1.18
N LEU A 258 -11.30 -10.89 1.12
CA LEU A 258 -10.79 -11.67 2.26
C LEU A 258 -10.02 -10.81 3.29
N GLY A 259 -9.90 -9.51 3.05
CA GLY A 259 -9.20 -8.57 3.93
C GLY A 259 -7.67 -8.61 3.81
N VAL A 260 -7.15 -9.19 2.72
CA VAL A 260 -5.74 -9.08 2.32
C VAL A 260 -5.58 -8.00 1.25
N ASP A 261 -4.39 -7.43 1.15
CA ASP A 261 -4.04 -6.57 0.03
C ASP A 261 -3.73 -7.39 -1.22
N VAL A 262 -3.88 -6.78 -2.40
CA VAL A 262 -3.44 -7.40 -3.66
C VAL A 262 -2.34 -6.55 -4.29
N GLN A 263 -1.38 -7.23 -4.93
CA GLN A 263 -0.22 -6.59 -5.54
C GLN A 263 0.03 -7.22 -6.90
N ILE A 264 0.28 -6.38 -7.91
CA ILE A 264 0.76 -6.87 -9.21
C ILE A 264 2.29 -6.79 -9.14
N THR A 265 2.96 -7.93 -9.26
CA THR A 265 4.32 -8.09 -8.73
C THR A 265 5.41 -8.22 -9.78
N GLU A 266 5.10 -8.75 -10.97
CA GLU A 266 6.09 -9.10 -11.99
C GLU A 266 5.57 -8.78 -13.41
N LEU A 267 4.85 -7.67 -13.55
CA LEU A 267 4.13 -7.34 -14.77
C LEU A 267 5.07 -7.18 -15.95
N ASP A 268 4.86 -8.01 -16.96
CA ASP A 268 5.43 -7.84 -18.29
C ASP A 268 4.40 -8.33 -19.33
N ILE A 269 4.33 -7.66 -20.48
CA ILE A 269 3.26 -7.88 -21.46
C ILE A 269 3.88 -7.90 -22.84
N SER A 270 3.89 -9.04 -23.52
CA SER A 270 4.35 -9.11 -24.92
C SER A 270 3.19 -9.04 -25.93
N GLY A 271 3.51 -8.73 -27.19
CA GLY A 271 2.56 -8.76 -28.30
C GLY A 271 2.06 -7.39 -28.76
N ALA A 272 1.26 -7.38 -29.83
CA ALA A 272 0.88 -6.17 -30.56
C ALA A 272 -0.04 -5.23 -29.75
N ASN A 273 -0.88 -5.78 -28.87
CA ASN A 273 -1.83 -5.00 -28.06
C ASN A 273 -1.23 -4.49 -26.73
N GLN A 274 0.09 -4.61 -26.55
CA GLN A 274 0.82 -4.35 -25.30
C GLN A 274 0.34 -3.09 -24.55
N ALA A 275 0.31 -1.93 -25.22
CA ALA A 275 -0.03 -0.67 -24.57
C ALA A 275 -1.45 -0.66 -23.99
N ALA A 276 -2.42 -1.21 -24.73
CA ALA A 276 -3.80 -1.32 -24.26
C ALA A 276 -3.92 -2.26 -23.04
N VAL A 277 -3.21 -3.37 -23.05
CA VAL A 277 -3.20 -4.34 -21.94
C VAL A 277 -2.57 -3.72 -20.68
N TYR A 278 -1.45 -3.01 -20.80
CA TYR A 278 -0.86 -2.23 -19.69
C TYR A 278 -1.86 -1.24 -19.08
N GLY A 279 -2.59 -0.50 -19.93
CA GLY A 279 -3.65 0.39 -19.48
C GLY A 279 -4.77 -0.34 -18.74
N THR A 280 -5.19 -1.51 -19.23
CA THR A 280 -6.28 -2.29 -18.60
C THR A 280 -5.87 -2.85 -17.24
N VAL A 281 -4.67 -3.43 -17.12
CA VAL A 281 -4.13 -3.90 -15.84
C VAL A 281 -4.03 -2.75 -14.83
N THR A 282 -3.54 -1.59 -15.29
CA THR A 282 -3.43 -0.38 -14.45
C THR A 282 -4.79 0.07 -13.92
N ARG A 283 -5.80 0.16 -14.80
CA ARG A 283 -7.17 0.52 -14.40
C ARG A 283 -7.79 -0.51 -13.46
N ALA A 284 -7.56 -1.80 -13.68
CA ALA A 284 -8.07 -2.86 -12.81
C ALA A 284 -7.50 -2.74 -11.38
N CYS A 285 -6.20 -2.47 -11.23
CA CYS A 285 -5.63 -2.19 -9.91
C CYS A 285 -6.22 -0.93 -9.27
N LEU A 286 -6.40 0.15 -10.05
CA LEU A 286 -6.99 1.38 -9.54
C LEU A 286 -8.44 1.20 -9.05
N ALA A 287 -9.19 0.30 -9.68
CA ALA A 287 -10.56 -0.02 -9.32
C ALA A 287 -10.70 -0.86 -8.04
N VAL A 288 -9.65 -1.61 -7.65
CA VAL A 288 -9.64 -2.41 -6.42
C VAL A 288 -8.95 -1.62 -5.31
N ALA A 289 -9.70 -1.19 -4.29
CA ALA A 289 -9.21 -0.30 -3.23
C ALA A 289 -7.99 -0.85 -2.46
N ARG A 290 -7.91 -2.18 -2.28
CA ARG A 290 -6.79 -2.87 -1.63
C ARG A 290 -5.66 -3.28 -2.57
N CYS A 291 -5.69 -2.86 -3.84
CA CYS A 291 -4.53 -3.04 -4.71
C CYS A 291 -3.45 -2.00 -4.37
N ASN A 292 -2.35 -2.42 -3.73
CA ASN A 292 -1.33 -1.47 -3.25
C ASN A 292 -0.45 -0.89 -4.37
N GLY A 293 -0.35 -1.54 -5.52
CA GLY A 293 0.54 -1.07 -6.59
C GLY A 293 0.90 -2.14 -7.62
N ILE A 294 1.75 -1.71 -8.54
CA ILE A 294 2.17 -2.48 -9.72
C ILE A 294 3.69 -2.45 -9.79
N THR A 295 4.33 -3.60 -9.95
CA THR A 295 5.75 -3.73 -10.25
C THR A 295 5.90 -4.36 -11.64
N VAL A 296 6.69 -3.74 -12.52
CA VAL A 296 7.07 -4.33 -13.81
C VAL A 296 8.35 -5.15 -13.71
N TRP A 297 8.46 -6.26 -14.41
CA TRP A 297 9.60 -7.19 -14.27
C TRP A 297 10.80 -6.82 -15.15
N GLY A 298 11.33 -5.61 -14.90
CA GLY A 298 12.50 -5.04 -15.55
C GLY A 298 12.30 -3.57 -15.96
N ILE A 299 13.37 -2.94 -16.44
CA ILE A 299 13.34 -1.51 -16.85
C ILE A 299 13.22 -1.38 -18.38
N ARG A 300 14.26 -1.77 -19.12
CA ARG A 300 14.28 -1.73 -20.59
C ARG A 300 13.99 -3.10 -21.17
N ASP A 301 13.46 -3.14 -22.38
CA ASP A 301 13.24 -4.40 -23.12
C ASP A 301 14.49 -5.31 -23.18
N SER A 302 15.69 -4.72 -23.25
CA SER A 302 16.98 -5.44 -23.23
C SER A 302 17.35 -6.04 -21.88
N ASP A 303 16.67 -5.65 -20.80
CA ASP A 303 16.87 -6.16 -19.44
C ASP A 303 15.83 -7.23 -19.07
N SER A 304 14.91 -7.59 -19.97
CA SER A 304 13.84 -8.56 -19.73
C SER A 304 14.35 -10.01 -19.80
N TRP A 305 13.93 -10.85 -18.84
CA TRP A 305 14.12 -12.30 -18.88
C TRP A 305 13.45 -12.97 -20.11
N ARG A 306 12.33 -12.41 -20.58
CA ARG A 306 11.62 -12.82 -21.80
C ARG A 306 12.30 -12.25 -23.05
N THR A 307 13.51 -12.73 -23.34
CA THR A 307 14.36 -12.25 -24.43
C THR A 307 13.61 -12.25 -25.77
N GLY A 308 13.73 -11.15 -26.52
CA GLY A 308 13.13 -10.99 -27.86
C GLY A 308 11.64 -10.64 -27.88
N GLN A 309 10.97 -10.57 -26.71
CA GLN A 309 9.53 -10.27 -26.64
C GLN A 309 9.20 -8.79 -26.41
N ASN A 310 10.22 -7.97 -26.11
CA ASN A 310 10.12 -6.54 -25.81
C ASN A 310 8.92 -6.19 -24.89
N PRO A 311 8.80 -6.81 -23.69
CA PRO A 311 7.55 -6.80 -22.95
C PRO A 311 7.41 -5.63 -21.95
N LEU A 312 8.37 -4.69 -21.92
CA LEU A 312 8.50 -3.67 -20.86
C LEU A 312 8.07 -2.27 -21.34
N LEU A 313 8.21 -1.28 -20.46
CA LEU A 313 7.74 0.09 -20.68
C LEU A 313 8.75 0.98 -21.43
N PHE A 314 10.03 0.59 -21.45
CA PHE A 314 11.11 1.31 -22.11
C PHE A 314 11.77 0.43 -23.17
N ASP A 315 12.16 1.03 -24.29
CA ASP A 315 12.92 0.32 -25.33
C ASP A 315 14.38 0.06 -24.89
N ASN A 316 15.14 -0.64 -25.73
CA ASN A 316 16.55 -0.97 -25.46
C ASN A 316 17.45 0.25 -25.22
N SER A 317 17.07 1.42 -25.76
CA SER A 317 17.83 2.67 -25.60
C SER A 317 17.36 3.49 -24.38
N GLY A 318 16.32 3.04 -23.67
CA GLY A 318 15.74 3.74 -22.53
C GLY A 318 14.66 4.76 -22.89
N ASN A 319 14.17 4.79 -24.14
CA ASN A 319 13.06 5.66 -24.51
C ASN A 319 11.72 5.09 -24.05
N LYS A 320 10.78 5.97 -23.72
CA LYS A 320 9.41 5.63 -23.32
C LYS A 320 8.65 5.03 -24.50
N LYS A 321 8.09 3.83 -24.33
CA LYS A 321 7.22 3.19 -25.35
C LYS A 321 5.78 3.69 -25.25
N ALA A 322 4.95 3.33 -26.23
CA ALA A 322 3.49 3.56 -26.15
C ALA A 322 2.87 2.99 -24.86
N ALA A 323 3.37 1.82 -24.41
CA ALA A 323 2.98 1.21 -23.16
C ALA A 323 3.21 2.11 -21.93
N TYR A 324 4.36 2.80 -21.87
CA TYR A 324 4.62 3.78 -20.81
C TYR A 324 3.55 4.88 -20.80
N ASN A 325 3.28 5.47 -21.97
CA ASN A 325 2.36 6.61 -22.07
C ASN A 325 0.94 6.21 -21.68
N THR A 326 0.49 5.02 -22.09
CA THR A 326 -0.83 4.49 -21.71
C THR A 326 -0.92 4.20 -20.22
N THR A 327 0.12 3.62 -19.62
CA THR A 327 0.18 3.39 -18.16
C THR A 327 0.11 4.71 -17.39
N LEU A 328 0.94 5.69 -17.75
CA LEU A 328 0.94 7.00 -17.10
C LEU A 328 -0.41 7.71 -17.22
N SER A 329 -1.02 7.67 -18.42
CA SER A 329 -2.35 8.23 -18.65
C SER A 329 -3.44 7.54 -17.79
N ALA A 330 -3.38 6.21 -17.65
CA ALA A 330 -4.30 5.48 -16.78
C ALA A 330 -4.11 5.84 -15.30
N LEU A 331 -2.86 5.97 -14.84
CA LEU A 331 -2.55 6.46 -13.49
C LEU A 331 -3.06 7.88 -13.26
N ASN A 332 -3.03 8.74 -14.27
CA ASN A 332 -3.49 10.13 -14.18
C ASN A 332 -5.01 10.29 -14.34
N THR A 333 -5.73 9.31 -14.91
CA THR A 333 -7.19 9.40 -15.13
C THR A 333 -8.02 8.53 -14.19
N GLY A 334 -7.41 7.61 -13.43
CA GLY A 334 -8.14 6.78 -12.47
C GLY A 334 -8.83 7.56 -11.33
N PRO A 335 -9.62 6.90 -10.48
CA PRO A 335 -10.14 7.52 -9.28
C PRO A 335 -9.00 7.88 -8.32
N THR A 336 -9.04 9.08 -7.75
CA THR A 336 -8.24 9.39 -6.56
C THR A 336 -8.82 8.59 -5.40
N LEU A 337 -8.05 7.66 -4.83
CA LEU A 337 -8.42 7.14 -3.52
C LEU A 337 -8.38 8.32 -2.55
N SER A 338 -9.51 8.65 -1.92
CA SER A 338 -9.50 9.54 -0.75
C SER A 338 -8.49 8.95 0.24
N PRO A 339 -7.47 9.70 0.69
CA PRO A 339 -6.28 9.10 1.27
C PRO A 339 -6.62 8.31 2.54
N SER A 340 -6.67 6.99 2.44
CA SER A 340 -6.23 6.12 3.53
C SER A 340 -4.72 6.33 3.66
N PRO A 341 -4.19 6.68 4.85
CA PRO A 341 -2.80 7.08 4.96
C PRO A 341 -1.84 5.90 4.67
N PRO A 342 -0.67 6.17 4.06
CA PRO A 342 0.39 5.19 3.94
C PRO A 342 0.93 4.80 5.31
N SER A 343 1.24 3.52 5.45
CA SER A 343 2.06 2.95 6.51
C SER A 343 3.47 3.52 6.38
N SER A 344 3.88 4.38 7.31
CA SER A 344 5.28 4.67 7.58
C SER A 344 5.65 4.06 8.93
N GLN A 345 6.63 3.15 8.91
CA GLN A 345 7.33 2.72 10.12
C GLN A 345 8.24 3.87 10.59
N SER A 346 8.10 4.29 11.85
CA SER A 346 9.20 4.81 12.70
C SER A 346 8.73 5.01 14.14
N PRO A 347 9.67 5.12 15.10
CA PRO A 347 10.17 4.06 15.97
C PRO A 347 9.18 3.68 17.09
N SER A 348 9.48 2.59 17.81
CA SER A 348 8.78 2.09 19.00
C SER A 348 8.13 3.20 19.87
N PRO A 349 6.84 3.12 20.22
CA PRO A 349 6.19 4.10 21.08
C PRO A 349 6.56 3.86 22.55
N SER A 350 7.13 4.88 23.21
CA SER A 350 7.16 4.92 24.67
C SER A 350 5.74 5.12 25.20
N VAL A 351 5.26 4.17 25.98
CA VAL A 351 3.99 4.28 26.71
C VAL A 351 4.26 5.09 27.98
N SER A 352 3.76 6.33 28.04
CA SER A 352 3.57 7.03 29.32
C SER A 352 2.07 7.03 29.65
N PRO A 353 1.65 6.47 30.79
CA PRO A 353 0.25 6.49 31.20
C PRO A 353 -0.15 7.91 31.64
N SER A 354 -1.16 8.49 30.99
CA SER A 354 -1.86 9.68 31.48
C SER A 354 -3.02 9.25 32.39
N SER A 355 -3.05 9.80 33.60
CA SER A 355 -4.03 9.59 34.67
C SER A 355 -5.51 9.78 34.24
N PRO A 356 -6.48 9.15 34.94
CA PRO A 356 -7.90 9.23 34.58
C PRO A 356 -8.48 10.63 34.85
N PRO A 357 -9.34 11.18 33.97
CA PRO A 357 -10.08 12.41 34.25
C PRO A 357 -11.16 12.17 35.33
N PRO A 358 -11.47 13.17 36.18
CA PRO A 358 -12.50 13.05 37.22
C PRO A 358 -13.90 13.04 36.58
N GLY A 359 -14.74 12.05 36.93
CA GLY A 359 -16.20 12.13 36.73
C GLY A 359 -16.82 11.25 35.64
N GLY A 360 -16.10 10.28 35.08
CA GLY A 360 -16.64 9.35 34.09
C GLY A 360 -16.92 7.93 34.64
N SER A 361 -17.98 7.27 34.16
CA SER A 361 -18.25 5.83 34.45
C SER A 361 -17.43 4.87 33.59
N CYS A 362 -16.65 5.41 32.64
CA CYS A 362 -15.67 4.67 31.87
C CYS A 362 -14.31 5.35 31.91
N THR A 363 -13.25 4.59 31.66
CA THR A 363 -11.88 5.11 31.57
C THR A 363 -11.48 5.25 30.11
N THR A 364 -10.61 6.22 29.83
CA THR A 364 -10.06 6.42 28.49
C THR A 364 -8.54 6.35 28.53
N THR A 365 -7.95 5.80 27.48
CA THR A 365 -6.53 5.94 27.19
C THR A 365 -6.36 6.63 25.85
N LEU A 366 -5.42 7.57 25.79
CA LEU A 366 -5.11 8.35 24.59
C LEU A 366 -3.82 7.84 23.98
N ARG A 367 -3.80 7.71 22.65
CA ARG A 367 -2.60 7.42 21.88
C ARG A 367 -2.46 8.43 20.75
N ASP A 368 -1.23 8.88 20.49
CA ASP A 368 -0.96 9.66 19.28
C ASP A 368 -1.12 8.76 18.06
N GLY A 369 -1.84 9.28 17.05
CA GLY A 369 -1.92 8.65 15.74
C GLY A 369 -0.97 9.31 14.74
N THR A 370 -1.24 9.08 13.46
CA THR A 370 -0.49 9.69 12.36
C THR A 370 -0.46 11.22 12.46
N ARG A 371 0.71 11.81 12.21
CA ARG A 371 0.93 13.26 12.15
C ARG A 371 1.38 13.66 10.74
N TRP A 372 0.84 14.75 10.25
CA TRP A 372 1.19 15.41 9.00
C TRP A 372 1.66 16.85 9.26
N ALA A 373 2.06 17.55 8.20
CA ALA A 373 2.50 18.94 8.28
C ALA A 373 1.40 19.89 8.80
N ASP A 374 0.13 19.59 8.54
CA ASP A 374 -1.03 20.45 8.83
C ASP A 374 -1.99 19.89 9.88
N ARG A 375 -1.91 18.59 10.22
CA ARG A 375 -2.88 17.90 11.09
C ARG A 375 -2.29 16.69 11.80
N PHE A 376 -3.02 16.14 12.76
CA PHE A 376 -2.63 14.92 13.48
C PHE A 376 -3.84 14.16 14.02
N ASN A 377 -3.67 12.86 14.23
CA ASN A 377 -4.69 11.97 14.78
C ASN A 377 -4.51 11.76 16.28
N THR A 378 -5.61 11.57 16.99
CA THR A 378 -5.63 11.13 18.39
C THR A 378 -6.58 9.94 18.52
N GLU A 379 -6.02 8.78 18.85
CA GLU A 379 -6.78 7.56 19.12
C GLU A 379 -7.17 7.51 20.61
N ILE A 380 -8.39 7.06 20.86
CA ILE A 380 -9.02 7.00 22.17
C ILE A 380 -9.56 5.58 22.33
N THR A 381 -9.14 4.91 23.39
CA THR A 381 -9.69 3.61 23.80
C THR A 381 -10.51 3.77 25.06
N VAL A 382 -11.76 3.34 25.02
CA VAL A 382 -12.66 3.28 26.18
C VAL A 382 -12.56 1.92 26.86
N SER A 383 -12.53 1.91 28.19
CA SER A 383 -12.60 0.69 29.01
C SER A 383 -13.67 0.85 30.09
N GLY A 384 -14.31 -0.27 30.45
CA GLY A 384 -15.38 -0.28 31.47
C GLY A 384 -16.79 0.03 30.97
N ALA A 385 -17.00 0.21 29.65
CA ALA A 385 -18.33 0.41 29.06
C ALA A 385 -18.43 -0.19 27.64
N ALA A 386 -19.61 -0.70 27.27
CA ALA A 386 -19.90 -1.19 25.92
C ALA A 386 -20.51 -0.10 25.01
N ASN A 387 -21.27 0.82 25.60
CA ASN A 387 -21.79 2.03 24.98
C ASN A 387 -21.23 3.23 25.74
N TRP A 388 -20.80 4.26 25.03
CA TRP A 388 -20.11 5.38 25.66
C TRP A 388 -20.32 6.69 24.91
N THR A 389 -20.14 7.78 25.66
CA THR A 389 -19.96 9.14 25.15
C THR A 389 -18.68 9.72 25.75
N VAL A 390 -17.77 10.18 24.91
CA VAL A 390 -16.50 10.81 25.32
C VAL A 390 -16.45 12.25 24.83
N VAL A 391 -16.10 13.18 25.71
CA VAL A 391 -15.91 14.59 25.34
C VAL A 391 -14.42 14.91 25.35
N VAL A 392 -13.93 15.47 24.26
CA VAL A 392 -12.53 15.85 24.07
C VAL A 392 -12.43 17.35 23.81
N ALA A 393 -11.45 18.02 24.43
CA ALA A 393 -11.15 19.42 24.18
C ALA A 393 -9.92 19.57 23.29
N LEU A 394 -10.08 20.32 22.20
CA LEU A 394 -9.00 20.81 21.35
C LEU A 394 -8.39 22.08 21.94
N THR A 395 -7.09 22.30 21.70
CA THR A 395 -6.36 23.50 22.12
C THR A 395 -6.37 24.51 20.97
N PRO A 396 -7.02 25.68 21.07
CA PRO A 396 -6.95 26.70 20.03
C PRO A 396 -5.48 27.02 19.64
N PRO A 397 -5.15 27.24 18.35
CA PRO A 397 -6.02 27.42 17.18
C PRO A 397 -6.43 26.12 16.45
N GLN A 398 -6.32 24.96 17.11
CA GLN A 398 -6.71 23.67 16.52
C GLN A 398 -8.17 23.65 16.09
N ARG A 399 -8.46 22.85 15.05
CA ARG A 399 -9.83 22.64 14.57
C ARG A 399 -10.11 21.16 14.37
N PHE A 400 -11.34 20.74 14.69
CA PHE A 400 -11.79 19.39 14.38
C PHE A 400 -11.89 19.20 12.86
N SER A 401 -11.40 18.07 12.35
CA SER A 401 -11.51 17.71 10.94
C SER A 401 -12.48 16.55 10.72
N SER A 402 -12.29 15.45 11.44
CA SER A 402 -13.08 14.22 11.27
C SER A 402 -12.94 13.30 12.46
N ALA A 403 -13.79 12.26 12.54
CA ALA A 403 -13.68 11.17 13.49
C ALA A 403 -13.88 9.82 12.77
N TRP A 404 -13.35 8.74 13.35
CA TRP A 404 -13.59 7.36 12.90
C TRP A 404 -14.07 6.51 14.07
N ASN A 405 -14.86 5.47 13.78
CA ASN A 405 -15.47 4.56 14.77
C ASN A 405 -16.25 5.25 15.90
N ALA A 406 -16.69 6.49 15.67
CA ALA A 406 -17.53 7.27 16.57
C ALA A 406 -18.34 8.28 15.76
N THR A 407 -19.54 8.61 16.23
CA THR A 407 -20.30 9.75 15.72
C THR A 407 -19.88 11.00 16.46
N ALA A 408 -19.37 12.00 15.73
CA ALA A 408 -18.86 13.24 16.31
C ALA A 408 -19.84 14.41 16.16
N SER A 409 -19.96 15.23 17.20
CA SER A 409 -20.60 16.54 17.16
C SER A 409 -19.66 17.58 17.78
N VAL A 410 -19.52 18.75 17.16
CA VAL A 410 -18.57 19.79 17.58
C VAL A 410 -19.32 21.01 18.12
N SER A 411 -18.87 21.54 19.25
CA SER A 411 -19.33 22.81 19.80
C SER A 411 -18.13 23.60 20.34
N GLY A 412 -17.77 24.69 19.67
CA GLY A 412 -16.55 25.44 19.97
C GLY A 412 -15.30 24.57 19.82
N ASN A 413 -14.50 24.46 20.88
CA ASN A 413 -13.31 23.60 20.94
C ASN A 413 -13.58 22.21 21.53
N LEU A 414 -14.84 21.87 21.83
CA LEU A 414 -15.23 20.56 22.35
C LEU A 414 -15.76 19.66 21.23
N VAL A 415 -15.30 18.40 21.25
CA VAL A 415 -15.75 17.33 20.35
C VAL A 415 -16.40 16.25 21.20
N THR A 416 -17.69 16.03 21.01
CA THR A 416 -18.45 14.96 21.66
C THR A 416 -18.52 13.76 20.72
N LEU A 417 -17.96 12.63 21.16
CA LEU A 417 -17.86 11.38 20.42
C LEU A 417 -18.80 10.36 21.04
N ARG A 418 -19.68 9.77 20.24
CA ARG A 418 -20.65 8.77 20.67
C ARG A 418 -20.39 7.43 19.99
N PHE A 419 -20.59 6.35 20.73
CA PHE A 419 -20.56 4.99 20.20
C PHE A 419 -21.52 4.84 19.00
N ASN A 420 -21.05 4.20 17.94
CA ASN A 420 -21.80 4.00 16.70
C ASN A 420 -21.85 2.53 16.23
N GLY A 421 -21.49 1.58 17.10
CA GLY A 421 -21.42 0.15 16.77
C GLY A 421 -20.01 -0.37 16.46
N ASN A 422 -19.00 0.49 16.26
CA ASN A 422 -17.66 0.09 15.81
C ASN A 422 -16.63 -0.12 16.94
N GLY A 423 -17.06 -0.67 18.07
CA GLY A 423 -16.20 -1.02 19.20
C GLY A 423 -15.73 0.16 20.07
N ASN A 424 -14.75 -0.11 20.94
CA ASN A 424 -14.28 0.83 21.97
C ASN A 424 -12.99 1.57 21.60
N VAL A 425 -12.51 1.42 20.36
CA VAL A 425 -11.31 2.08 19.83
C VAL A 425 -11.71 2.98 18.67
N PHE A 426 -11.50 4.27 18.83
CA PHE A 426 -11.94 5.32 17.90
C PHE A 426 -10.96 6.48 17.94
N GLY A 427 -11.23 7.54 17.18
CA GLY A 427 -10.41 8.74 17.33
C GLY A 427 -10.86 9.92 16.51
N ILE A 428 -10.07 10.98 16.60
CA ILE A 428 -10.31 12.26 15.93
C ILE A 428 -9.08 12.72 15.15
N THR A 429 -9.34 13.35 14.01
CA THR A 429 -8.34 14.10 13.23
C THR A 429 -8.46 15.57 13.61
N THR A 430 -7.35 16.17 14.04
CA THR A 430 -7.25 17.58 14.45
C THR A 430 -6.35 18.33 13.47
N LEU A 431 -6.88 19.39 12.83
CA LEU A 431 -6.04 20.36 12.12
C LEU A 431 -5.21 21.11 13.15
N ALA A 432 -3.89 21.06 12.99
CA ALA A 432 -2.96 21.58 13.97
C ALA A 432 -3.00 23.11 14.03
N SER A 433 -3.14 23.78 12.88
CA SER A 433 -3.07 25.24 12.77
C SER A 433 -1.80 25.80 13.45
N GLY A 434 -0.68 25.07 13.36
CA GLY A 434 0.59 25.40 14.04
C GLY A 434 0.73 24.89 15.48
N ASN A 435 -0.32 24.31 16.08
CA ASN A 435 -0.31 23.74 17.43
C ASN A 435 -0.58 22.21 17.40
N PHE A 436 0.40 21.42 17.83
CA PHE A 436 0.33 19.96 17.86
C PHE A 436 0.14 19.37 19.27
N THR A 437 -0.30 20.19 20.23
CA THR A 437 -0.61 19.73 21.59
C THR A 437 -1.75 18.72 21.56
N ARG A 438 -1.60 17.57 22.22
CA ARG A 438 -2.61 16.51 22.23
C ARG A 438 -3.94 16.99 22.85
N PRO A 439 -5.08 16.72 22.20
CA PRO A 439 -6.41 16.92 22.77
C PRO A 439 -6.58 16.24 24.13
N GLN A 440 -7.36 16.87 25.00
CA GLN A 440 -7.56 16.42 26.38
C GLN A 440 -8.95 15.81 26.54
N VAL A 441 -9.04 14.58 27.05
CA VAL A 441 -10.34 13.99 27.42
C VAL A 441 -10.88 14.75 28.64
N ARG A 442 -12.09 15.26 28.51
CA ARG A 442 -12.82 15.98 29.57
C ARG A 442 -13.76 15.07 30.33
N SER A 443 -14.38 14.10 29.66
CA SER A 443 -15.27 13.12 30.30
C SER A 443 -15.43 11.86 29.46
N CYS A 444 -15.83 10.77 30.13
CA CYS A 444 -16.22 9.49 29.54
C CYS A 444 -17.44 8.96 30.29
N THR A 445 -18.59 8.85 29.64
CA THR A 445 -19.83 8.38 30.27
C THR A 445 -20.32 7.12 29.56
N ALA A 446 -20.52 6.04 30.30
CA ALA A 446 -21.26 4.87 29.83
C ALA A 446 -22.73 5.26 29.59
N THR A 447 -23.28 4.92 28.43
CA THR A 447 -24.62 5.34 27.99
C THR A 447 -25.59 4.20 27.79
#